data_AF-A0A941T035-F1
#
_entry.id   AF-A0A941T035-F1
#
_cell.length_a   1.000
_cell.length_b   1.000
_cell.length_c   1.000
_cell.angle_alpha   90.00
_cell.angle_beta   90.00
_cell.angle_gamma   90.00
#
_symmetry.space_group_name_H-M   'P 1'
#
loop_
_entity.id
_entity.type
_entity.pdbx_description
1 polymer ?
#
loop_
_entity_poly.entity_id
_entity_poly.type
_entity_poly.pdbx_seq_one_letter_code
_entity_poly.pdbx_strand_id
1 'polypeptide(L)'
;MLFRLSRILFWLAAIAAVAALVGPDSLATPMTALAGLALLAAYAAARWALQRARHAAPAASVEAPVLDDAALQDILARAQAALSVVGPGIEPAALAVAAVLRAELGARETSVHRVRAIAAPFAELVTLAADGQAGVAHRVRLERSPLGVALRDGCAVQGEGGSWAIPLPGSGAAAVLIELGAPALQAPPGALKALFASLGRLVRAANAAPASPPRDFLTPEDAPYLMPSQAAQGRCRTQYRGSDHSPDPLPASAVSDLQARPSAPAVLDAQALARLRELDPKGENNLVDRVLRAFESSALRLLPQLESARAAGDRAGVRHVAHTLKSSSASIGALTLSQHCAAVEALIREERPDDLEAPLAALLAELASVRQTIRSMLDA
;
A
#
# COMPACT_ATOMS: atom_id res chain seq x y z
N MET A 1 35.40 -7.16 9.16
CA MET A 1 36.17 -8.28 8.55
C MET A 1 35.41 -9.01 7.43
N LEU A 2 34.11 -9.31 7.59
CA LEU A 2 33.31 -10.06 6.60
C LEU A 2 33.22 -9.41 5.20
N PHE A 3 33.15 -8.08 5.10
CA PHE A 3 33.16 -7.38 3.80
C PHE A 3 34.46 -7.56 3.02
N ARG A 4 35.61 -7.63 3.69
CA ARG A 4 36.92 -7.89 3.06
C ARG A 4 37.03 -9.33 2.57
N LEU A 5 36.44 -10.28 3.30
CA LEU A 5 36.36 -11.68 2.92
C LEU A 5 35.51 -11.89 1.64
N SER A 6 34.39 -11.18 1.51
CA SER A 6 33.52 -11.25 0.32
C SER A 6 34.22 -10.74 -0.95
N ARG A 7 35.01 -9.67 -0.83
CA ARG A 7 35.79 -9.11 -1.96
C ARG A 7 36.90 -10.08 -2.39
N ILE A 8 37.57 -10.73 -1.45
CA ILE A 8 38.63 -11.70 -1.76
C ILE A 8 38.04 -12.94 -2.45
N LEU A 9 36.90 -13.45 -1.97
CA LEU A 9 36.20 -14.58 -2.57
C LEU A 9 35.67 -14.26 -3.99
N PHE A 10 35.16 -13.05 -4.20
CA PHE A 10 34.72 -12.59 -5.52
C PHE A 10 35.89 -12.55 -6.54
N TRP A 11 37.04 -12.02 -6.14
CA TRP A 11 38.22 -11.97 -7.01
C TRP A 11 38.81 -13.35 -7.28
N LEU A 12 38.79 -14.26 -6.30
CA LEU A 12 39.18 -15.66 -6.51
C LEU A 12 38.26 -16.38 -7.50
N ALA A 13 36.94 -16.15 -7.42
CA ALA A 13 35.98 -16.70 -8.38
C ALA A 13 36.18 -16.13 -9.79
N ALA A 14 36.48 -14.83 -9.90
CA ALA A 14 36.78 -14.18 -11.18
C ALA A 14 38.07 -14.74 -11.82
N ILE A 15 39.14 -14.93 -11.03
CA ILE A 15 40.41 -15.51 -11.51
C ILE A 15 40.20 -16.97 -11.93
N ALA A 16 39.43 -17.76 -11.17
CA ALA A 16 39.13 -19.14 -11.52
C ALA A 16 38.29 -19.25 -12.82
N ALA A 17 37.35 -18.34 -13.05
CA ALA A 17 36.55 -18.30 -14.28
C ALA A 17 37.39 -17.93 -15.50
N VAL A 18 38.35 -16.99 -15.36
CA VAL A 18 39.29 -16.64 -16.43
C VAL A 18 40.25 -17.80 -16.73
N ALA A 19 40.74 -18.49 -15.69
CA ALA A 19 41.58 -19.68 -15.86
C ALA A 19 40.82 -20.84 -16.54
N ALA A 20 39.52 -20.98 -16.29
CA ALA A 20 38.67 -21.98 -16.96
C ALA A 20 38.42 -21.66 -18.45
N LEU A 21 38.53 -20.39 -18.87
CA LEU A 21 38.41 -19.97 -20.27
C LEU A 21 39.68 -20.17 -21.09
N VAL A 22 40.84 -20.21 -20.43
CA VAL A 22 42.17 -20.24 -21.09
C VAL A 22 42.89 -21.59 -20.85
N GLY A 23 42.41 -22.40 -19.90
CA GLY A 23 43.00 -23.69 -19.50
C GLY A 23 42.57 -24.88 -20.38
N PRO A 24 43.28 -26.01 -20.29
CA PRO A 24 43.02 -27.20 -21.10
C PRO A 24 41.63 -27.80 -20.83
N ASP A 25 40.94 -28.23 -21.88
CA ASP A 25 39.51 -28.66 -21.87
C ASP A 25 39.16 -29.68 -20.77
N SER A 26 40.11 -30.54 -20.39
CA SER A 26 39.95 -31.53 -19.31
C SER A 26 39.68 -30.94 -17.91
N LEU A 27 39.99 -29.65 -17.68
CA LEU A 27 39.85 -28.98 -16.39
C LEU A 27 38.72 -27.93 -16.37
N ALA A 28 38.10 -27.63 -17.50
CA ALA A 28 37.08 -26.58 -17.59
C ALA A 28 35.82 -26.90 -16.76
N THR A 29 35.34 -28.15 -16.82
CA THR A 29 34.14 -28.61 -16.09
C THR A 29 34.33 -28.64 -14.56
N PRO A 30 35.42 -29.20 -13.99
CA PRO A 30 35.61 -29.16 -12.54
C PRO A 30 35.84 -27.73 -12.01
N MET A 31 36.50 -26.86 -12.78
CA MET A 31 36.75 -25.47 -12.35
C MET A 31 35.48 -24.61 -12.37
N THR A 32 34.60 -24.79 -13.36
CA THR A 32 33.30 -24.10 -13.40
C THR A 32 32.36 -24.55 -12.28
N ALA A 33 32.35 -25.84 -11.94
CA ALA A 33 31.61 -26.36 -10.79
C ALA A 33 32.12 -25.77 -9.46
N LEU A 34 33.44 -25.66 -9.29
CA LEU A 34 34.07 -25.05 -8.12
C LEU A 34 33.73 -23.55 -8.00
N ALA A 35 33.74 -22.82 -9.12
CA ALA A 35 33.33 -21.42 -9.16
C ALA A 35 31.85 -21.22 -8.80
N GLY A 36 30.97 -22.11 -9.28
CA GLY A 36 29.54 -22.10 -8.93
C GLY A 36 29.28 -22.35 -7.43
N LEU A 37 29.96 -23.34 -6.84
CA LEU A 37 29.86 -23.62 -5.40
C LEU A 37 30.39 -22.47 -4.55
N ALA A 38 31.49 -21.84 -4.96
CA ALA A 38 32.04 -20.67 -4.28
C ALA A 38 31.07 -19.46 -4.33
N LEU A 39 30.37 -19.25 -5.44
CA LEU A 39 29.37 -18.19 -5.59
C LEU A 39 28.14 -18.43 -4.70
N LEU A 40 27.64 -19.68 -4.64
CA LEU A 40 26.53 -20.06 -3.76
C LEU A 40 26.89 -19.87 -2.28
N ALA A 41 28.10 -20.28 -1.88
CA ALA A 41 28.58 -20.09 -0.51
C ALA A 41 28.73 -18.60 -0.15
N ALA A 42 29.25 -17.77 -1.08
CA ALA A 42 29.35 -16.33 -0.88
C ALA A 42 27.98 -15.65 -0.76
N TYR A 43 27.00 -16.08 -1.57
CA TYR A 43 25.61 -15.60 -1.50
C TYR A 43 24.95 -15.98 -0.16
N ALA A 44 25.10 -17.24 0.26
CA ALA A 44 24.57 -17.73 1.54
C ALA A 44 25.19 -16.97 2.73
N ALA A 45 26.50 -16.74 2.72
CA ALA A 45 27.19 -15.99 3.77
C ALA A 45 26.75 -14.51 3.83
N ALA A 46 26.59 -13.85 2.67
CA ALA A 46 26.07 -12.48 2.61
C ALA A 46 24.63 -12.39 3.13
N ARG A 47 23.78 -13.34 2.76
CA ARG A 47 22.38 -13.42 3.20
C ARG A 47 22.27 -13.69 4.71
N TRP A 48 23.11 -14.57 5.25
CA TRP A 48 23.18 -14.84 6.68
C TRP A 48 23.70 -13.64 7.48
N ALA A 49 24.68 -12.89 6.94
CA ALA A 49 25.15 -11.65 7.56
C ALA A 49 24.06 -10.56 7.61
N LEU A 50 23.25 -10.44 6.56
CA LEU A 50 22.09 -9.55 6.51
C LEU A 50 20.99 -9.96 7.51
N GLN A 51 20.72 -11.25 7.65
CA GLN A 51 19.77 -11.78 8.65
C GLN A 51 20.28 -11.55 10.07
N ARG A 52 21.56 -11.81 10.34
CA ARG A 52 22.17 -11.53 11.64
C ARG A 52 22.14 -10.04 11.98
N ALA A 53 22.39 -9.15 11.02
CA ALA A 53 22.26 -7.71 11.24
C ALA A 53 20.83 -7.29 11.61
N ARG A 54 19.81 -7.96 11.05
CA ARG A 54 18.39 -7.74 11.40
C ARG A 54 18.02 -8.30 12.77
N HIS A 55 18.62 -9.39 13.21
CA HIS A 55 18.38 -10.01 14.52
C HIS A 55 19.26 -9.43 15.65
N ALA A 56 20.42 -8.86 15.32
CA ALA A 56 21.33 -8.21 16.27
C ALA A 56 20.98 -6.74 16.51
N ALA A 57 20.03 -6.17 15.78
CA ALA A 57 19.40 -4.91 16.15
C ALA A 57 18.46 -5.21 17.33
N PRO A 58 18.77 -4.76 18.57
CA PRO A 58 17.78 -4.81 19.64
C PRO A 58 16.54 -4.03 19.17
N ALA A 59 15.36 -4.49 19.59
CA ALA A 59 14.10 -3.78 19.42
C ALA A 59 14.12 -2.47 20.23
N ALA A 60 14.96 -1.54 19.81
CA ALA A 60 14.72 -0.13 20.08
C ALA A 60 13.44 0.19 19.32
N SER A 61 12.48 0.77 20.02
CA SER A 61 11.38 1.54 19.45
C SER A 61 11.98 2.65 18.59
N VAL A 62 12.41 2.31 17.37
CA VAL A 62 12.75 3.29 16.35
C VAL A 62 11.41 3.87 15.96
N GLU A 63 11.09 5.05 16.51
CA GLU A 63 10.05 5.92 15.96
C GLU A 63 10.22 5.91 14.45
N ALA A 64 9.20 5.42 13.74
CA ALA A 64 9.26 5.38 12.29
C ALA A 64 9.51 6.81 11.81
N PRO A 65 10.48 7.03 10.89
CA PRO A 65 10.83 8.37 10.47
C PRO A 65 9.57 9.10 10.00
N VAL A 66 9.32 10.27 10.59
CA VAL A 66 8.16 11.11 10.27
C VAL A 66 8.51 11.94 9.02
N LEU A 67 7.65 11.92 8.00
CA LEU A 67 7.74 12.87 6.90
C LEU A 67 7.44 14.27 7.42
N ASP A 68 8.42 15.15 7.30
CA ASP A 68 8.25 16.59 7.48
C ASP A 68 7.83 17.27 6.16
N ASP A 69 7.50 18.55 6.25
CA ASP A 69 7.06 19.34 5.09
C ASP A 69 8.15 19.45 4.02
N ALA A 70 9.43 19.47 4.41
CA ALA A 70 10.56 19.52 3.49
C ALA A 70 10.64 18.24 2.65
N ALA A 71 10.54 17.05 3.29
CA ALA A 71 10.51 15.78 2.60
C ALA A 71 9.32 15.67 1.63
N LEU A 72 8.14 16.20 2.01
CA LEU A 72 6.97 16.23 1.12
C LEU A 72 7.22 17.08 -0.14
N GLN A 73 7.91 18.22 0.00
CA GLN A 73 8.30 19.06 -1.15
C GLN A 73 9.36 18.39 -2.02
N ASP A 74 10.34 17.70 -1.43
CA ASP A 74 11.35 16.95 -2.17
C ASP A 74 10.72 15.83 -3.01
N ILE A 75 9.72 15.13 -2.46
CA ILE A 75 8.96 14.12 -3.20
C ILE A 75 8.24 14.75 -4.39
N LEU A 76 7.62 15.92 -4.22
CA LEU A 76 6.98 16.64 -5.32
C LEU A 76 7.98 17.06 -6.39
N ALA A 77 9.15 17.58 -5.99
CA ALA A 77 10.21 17.98 -6.92
C ALA A 77 10.75 16.79 -7.73
N ARG A 78 10.94 15.63 -7.08
CA ARG A 78 11.35 14.38 -7.75
C ARG A 78 10.30 13.89 -8.73
N ALA A 79 9.01 13.97 -8.37
CA ALA A 79 7.93 13.63 -9.27
C ALA A 79 7.89 14.57 -10.49
N GLN A 80 8.09 15.87 -10.32
CA GLN A 80 8.20 16.81 -11.44
C GLN A 80 9.37 16.48 -12.36
N ALA A 81 10.55 16.19 -11.80
CA ALA A 81 11.71 15.79 -12.57
C ALA A 81 11.43 14.49 -13.35
N ALA A 82 10.83 13.48 -12.72
CA ALA A 82 10.45 12.24 -13.40
C ALA A 82 9.48 12.49 -14.57
N LEU A 83 8.48 13.35 -14.39
CA LEU A 83 7.53 13.69 -15.44
C LEU A 83 8.18 14.38 -16.65
N SER A 84 9.26 15.16 -16.44
CA SER A 84 9.98 15.85 -17.54
C SER A 84 10.74 14.91 -18.47
N VAL A 85 11.06 13.70 -18.03
CA VAL A 85 11.85 12.71 -18.79
C VAL A 85 10.95 11.72 -19.55
N VAL A 86 9.68 11.63 -19.15
CA VAL A 86 8.75 10.61 -19.63
C VAL A 86 7.92 11.16 -20.79
N GLY A 87 7.63 10.29 -21.76
CA GLY A 87 6.86 10.64 -22.95
C GLY A 87 5.42 11.12 -22.64
N PRO A 88 4.76 11.77 -23.62
CA PRO A 88 3.42 12.31 -23.43
C PRO A 88 2.42 11.20 -23.10
N GLY A 89 1.45 11.51 -22.25
CA GLY A 89 0.36 10.60 -21.88
C GLY A 89 0.23 10.39 -20.38
N ILE A 90 -1.00 10.14 -19.94
CA ILE A 90 -1.29 9.98 -18.52
C ILE A 90 -0.71 8.69 -17.94
N GLU A 91 -0.58 7.62 -18.72
CA GLU A 91 -0.12 6.32 -18.22
C GLU A 91 1.39 6.30 -17.99
N PRO A 92 2.25 6.77 -18.91
CA PRO A 92 3.68 6.94 -18.61
C PRO A 92 3.89 7.86 -17.40
N ALA A 93 3.14 8.96 -17.32
CA ALA A 93 3.18 9.88 -16.18
C ALA A 93 2.80 9.20 -14.86
N ALA A 94 1.74 8.38 -14.87
CA ALA A 94 1.29 7.63 -13.69
C ALA A 94 2.32 6.58 -13.24
N LEU A 95 2.93 5.85 -14.18
CA LEU A 95 3.99 4.88 -13.89
C LEU A 95 5.21 5.57 -13.27
N ALA A 96 5.61 6.73 -13.79
CA ALA A 96 6.71 7.52 -13.26
C ALA A 96 6.45 7.99 -11.83
N VAL A 97 5.27 8.57 -11.58
CA VAL A 97 4.86 9.01 -10.25
C VAL A 97 4.76 7.83 -9.27
N ALA A 98 4.22 6.68 -9.70
CA ALA A 98 4.15 5.48 -8.88
C ALA A 98 5.55 4.98 -8.47
N ALA A 99 6.53 5.02 -9.39
CA ALA A 99 7.91 4.65 -9.10
C ALA A 99 8.56 5.59 -8.06
N VAL A 100 8.33 6.91 -8.17
CA VAL A 100 8.80 7.90 -7.18
C VAL A 100 8.15 7.63 -5.82
N LEU A 101 6.83 7.47 -5.77
CA LEU A 101 6.12 7.20 -4.51
C LEU A 101 6.60 5.89 -3.86
N ARG A 102 6.83 4.84 -4.64
CA ARG A 102 7.38 3.58 -4.13
C ARG A 102 8.75 3.79 -3.48
N ALA A 103 9.64 4.51 -4.16
CA ALA A 103 11.01 4.73 -3.72
C ALA A 103 11.06 5.60 -2.46
N GLU A 104 10.33 6.71 -2.45
CA GLU A 104 10.41 7.72 -1.38
C GLU A 104 9.55 7.38 -0.16
N LEU A 105 8.39 6.72 -0.34
CA LEU A 105 7.50 6.35 0.77
C LEU A 105 7.75 4.93 1.29
N GLY A 106 8.66 4.17 0.67
CA GLY A 106 9.02 2.81 1.07
C GLY A 106 7.86 1.81 0.97
N ALA A 107 6.88 2.08 0.11
CA ALA A 107 5.73 1.20 -0.06
C ALA A 107 6.16 -0.16 -0.64
N ARG A 108 5.69 -1.24 -0.01
CA ARG A 108 6.08 -2.62 -0.37
C ARG A 108 5.58 -3.03 -1.74
N GLU A 109 4.41 -2.54 -2.13
CA GLU A 109 3.72 -2.87 -3.37
C GLU A 109 3.17 -1.59 -3.98
N THR A 110 3.28 -1.47 -5.31
CA THR A 110 2.69 -0.37 -6.08
C THR A 110 2.20 -0.89 -7.41
N SER A 111 0.95 -0.61 -7.74
CA SER A 111 0.38 -0.95 -9.04
C SER A 111 -0.33 0.26 -9.65
N VAL A 112 -0.43 0.27 -10.98
CA VAL A 112 -1.07 1.34 -11.74
C VAL A 112 -2.19 0.72 -12.55
N HIS A 113 -3.37 1.33 -12.53
CA HIS A 113 -4.59 0.80 -13.14
C HIS A 113 -5.17 1.80 -14.12
N ARG A 114 -5.32 1.42 -15.38
CA ARG A 114 -6.08 2.18 -16.38
C ARG A 114 -7.57 1.93 -16.20
N VAL A 115 -8.36 2.99 -16.15
CA VAL A 115 -9.83 2.89 -16.20
C VAL A 115 -10.29 2.70 -17.63
N ARG A 116 -10.99 1.59 -17.91
CA ARG A 116 -11.56 1.32 -19.24
C ARG A 116 -12.98 1.83 -19.38
N ALA A 117 -13.79 1.61 -18.35
CA ALA A 117 -15.20 2.00 -18.34
C ALA A 117 -15.69 2.17 -16.90
N ILE A 118 -16.61 3.11 -16.71
CA ILE A 118 -17.32 3.30 -15.45
C ILE A 118 -18.80 3.10 -15.74
N ALA A 119 -19.38 2.06 -15.13
CA ALA A 119 -20.79 1.71 -15.28
C ALA A 119 -21.32 1.29 -13.90
N ALA A 120 -21.99 2.24 -13.22
CA ALA A 120 -22.46 2.03 -11.85
C ALA A 120 -23.26 0.71 -11.74
N PRO A 121 -22.99 -0.14 -10.73
CA PRO A 121 -22.16 0.13 -9.54
C PRO A 121 -20.67 -0.28 -9.67
N PHE A 122 -20.16 -0.51 -10.87
CA PHE A 122 -18.80 -1.03 -11.11
C PHE A 122 -17.92 -0.09 -11.96
N ALA A 123 -16.61 -0.27 -11.86
CA ALA A 123 -15.64 0.21 -12.83
C ALA A 123 -14.80 -0.97 -13.35
N GLU A 124 -14.48 -0.93 -14.64
CA GLU A 124 -13.55 -1.85 -15.28
C GLU A 124 -12.16 -1.23 -15.32
N LEU A 125 -11.21 -1.95 -14.73
CA LEU A 125 -9.81 -1.56 -14.63
C LEU A 125 -8.93 -2.55 -15.36
N VAL A 126 -7.78 -2.09 -15.82
CA VAL A 126 -6.68 -2.95 -16.28
C VAL A 126 -5.41 -2.53 -15.58
N THR A 127 -4.76 -3.47 -14.90
CA THR A 127 -3.46 -3.24 -14.29
C THR A 127 -2.40 -3.11 -15.38
N LEU A 128 -1.63 -2.04 -15.34
CA LEU A 128 -0.51 -1.80 -16.25
C LEU A 128 0.75 -2.48 -15.70
N ALA A 129 1.47 -3.15 -16.59
CA ALA A 129 2.83 -3.59 -16.31
C ALA A 129 3.80 -2.40 -16.31
N ALA A 130 5.02 -2.62 -15.82
CA ALA A 130 6.04 -1.56 -15.71
C ALA A 130 6.45 -0.97 -17.07
N ASP A 131 6.29 -1.73 -18.15
CA ASP A 131 6.51 -1.32 -19.54
C ASP A 131 5.28 -0.61 -20.17
N GLY A 132 4.21 -0.41 -19.39
CA GLY A 132 2.96 0.20 -19.84
C GLY A 132 1.99 -0.75 -20.54
N GLN A 133 2.35 -2.03 -20.69
CA GLN A 133 1.45 -3.00 -21.32
C GLN A 133 0.24 -3.30 -20.45
N ALA A 134 -0.90 -3.51 -21.11
CA ALA A 134 -2.16 -3.81 -20.48
C ALA A 134 -2.17 -5.26 -19.97
N GLY A 135 -2.33 -5.46 -18.66
CA GLY A 135 -2.51 -6.76 -18.05
C GLY A 135 -3.96 -7.25 -18.09
N VAL A 136 -4.32 -8.08 -17.12
CA VAL A 136 -5.68 -8.66 -17.01
C VAL A 136 -6.69 -7.61 -16.55
N ALA A 137 -7.82 -7.52 -17.26
CA ALA A 137 -8.93 -6.68 -16.87
C ALA A 137 -9.65 -7.25 -15.65
N HIS A 138 -10.00 -6.39 -14.70
CA HIS A 138 -10.74 -6.75 -13.50
C HIS A 138 -11.78 -5.67 -13.17
N ARG A 139 -12.76 -6.04 -12.33
CA ARG A 139 -13.89 -5.17 -11.97
C ARG A 139 -13.84 -4.81 -10.50
N VAL A 140 -14.04 -3.53 -10.21
CA VAL A 140 -14.14 -3.02 -8.83
C VAL A 140 -15.49 -2.37 -8.58
N ARG A 141 -15.99 -2.46 -7.34
CA ARG A 141 -17.22 -1.78 -6.93
C ARG A 141 -16.91 -0.34 -6.52
N LEU A 142 -17.63 0.62 -7.11
CA LEU A 142 -17.44 2.06 -6.88
C LEU A 142 -17.65 2.48 -5.41
N GLU A 143 -18.46 1.74 -4.65
CA GLU A 143 -18.85 2.13 -3.29
C GLU A 143 -18.11 1.39 -2.18
N ARG A 144 -17.35 0.33 -2.52
CA ARG A 144 -16.77 -0.59 -1.52
C ARG A 144 -15.28 -0.80 -1.66
N SER A 145 -14.73 -0.67 -2.86
CA SER A 145 -13.28 -0.79 -3.07
C SER A 145 -12.63 0.57 -2.91
N PRO A 146 -11.46 0.70 -2.26
CA PRO A 146 -10.71 1.95 -2.20
C PRO A 146 -10.47 2.55 -3.59
N LEU A 147 -10.16 1.71 -4.59
CA LEU A 147 -10.02 2.13 -6.00
C LEU A 147 -11.33 2.66 -6.57
N GLY A 148 -12.44 1.98 -6.28
CA GLY A 148 -13.77 2.39 -6.72
C GLY A 148 -14.23 3.70 -6.08
N VAL A 149 -14.00 3.86 -4.77
CA VAL A 149 -14.36 5.07 -4.02
C VAL A 149 -13.50 6.25 -4.46
N ALA A 150 -12.20 6.03 -4.65
CA ALA A 150 -11.29 7.04 -5.18
C ALA A 150 -11.69 7.51 -6.59
N LEU A 151 -12.17 6.61 -7.44
CA LEU A 151 -12.72 6.98 -8.75
C LEU A 151 -14.01 7.80 -8.64
N ARG A 152 -14.93 7.35 -7.80
CA ARG A 152 -16.23 8.02 -7.60
C ARG A 152 -16.04 9.44 -7.07
N ASP A 153 -15.19 9.58 -6.05
CA ASP A 153 -15.02 10.84 -5.32
C ASP A 153 -13.93 11.74 -5.92
N GLY A 154 -13.15 11.21 -6.87
CA GLY A 154 -12.05 11.93 -7.53
C GLY A 154 -10.93 12.36 -6.57
N CYS A 155 -10.79 11.69 -5.43
CA CYS A 155 -9.79 12.03 -4.41
C CYS A 155 -9.10 10.78 -3.87
N ALA A 156 -7.92 10.96 -3.29
CA ALA A 156 -7.17 9.85 -2.71
C ALA A 156 -7.90 9.27 -1.49
N VAL A 157 -8.02 7.94 -1.46
CA VAL A 157 -8.71 7.19 -0.41
C VAL A 157 -7.74 6.20 0.20
N GLN A 158 -7.71 6.14 1.54
CA GLN A 158 -6.98 5.12 2.25
C GLN A 158 -7.87 3.89 2.44
N GLY A 159 -7.40 2.74 2.00
CA GLY A 159 -8.03 1.45 2.20
C GLY A 159 -7.68 0.81 3.54
N GLU A 160 -8.35 -0.30 3.83
CA GLU A 160 -8.02 -1.15 4.97
C GLU A 160 -6.58 -1.66 4.86
N GLY A 161 -5.84 -1.66 5.97
CA GLY A 161 -4.42 -2.04 5.97
C GLY A 161 -3.47 -0.92 5.52
N GLY A 162 -3.97 0.29 5.30
CA GLY A 162 -3.15 1.49 5.08
C GLY A 162 -2.71 1.71 3.63
N SER A 163 -3.19 0.89 2.68
CA SER A 163 -3.00 1.14 1.25
C SER A 163 -3.75 2.39 0.81
N TRP A 164 -3.31 2.99 -0.29
CA TRP A 164 -3.86 4.21 -0.84
C TRP A 164 -4.26 4.00 -2.29
N ALA A 165 -5.49 4.35 -2.60
CA ALA A 165 -5.98 4.52 -3.96
C ALA A 165 -5.88 5.99 -4.34
N ILE A 166 -5.07 6.30 -5.35
CA ILE A 166 -4.75 7.67 -5.75
C ILE A 166 -5.24 7.85 -7.19
N PRO A 167 -6.32 8.62 -7.42
CA PRO A 167 -6.81 8.89 -8.77
C PRO A 167 -5.96 9.99 -9.42
N LEU A 168 -5.49 9.72 -10.63
CA LEU A 168 -4.85 10.68 -11.51
C LEU A 168 -5.84 11.06 -12.63
N PRO A 169 -6.25 12.34 -12.69
CA PRO A 169 -7.23 12.76 -13.68
C PRO A 169 -6.57 12.96 -15.05
N GLY A 170 -7.14 12.33 -16.09
CA GLY A 170 -6.73 12.56 -17.47
C GLY A 170 -7.56 13.61 -18.19
N SER A 171 -7.17 13.91 -19.43
CA SER A 171 -7.96 14.68 -20.37
C SER A 171 -9.10 13.80 -20.92
N GLY A 172 -10.31 13.92 -20.38
CA GLY A 172 -11.49 13.16 -20.81
C GLY A 172 -11.79 11.93 -19.93
N ALA A 173 -12.33 10.85 -20.53
CA ALA A 173 -12.77 9.64 -19.83
C ALA A 173 -11.64 8.70 -19.35
N ALA A 174 -10.39 8.97 -19.74
CA ALA A 174 -9.22 8.17 -19.38
C ALA A 174 -8.67 8.61 -18.01
N ALA A 175 -9.20 8.05 -16.94
CA ALA A 175 -8.61 8.16 -15.61
C ALA A 175 -7.62 7.00 -15.37
N VAL A 176 -6.57 7.26 -14.59
CA VAL A 176 -5.62 6.24 -14.12
C VAL A 176 -5.63 6.26 -12.61
N LEU A 177 -5.52 5.11 -11.96
CA LEU A 177 -5.29 5.02 -10.52
C LEU A 177 -3.90 4.49 -10.22
N ILE A 178 -3.32 4.97 -9.13
CA ILE A 178 -2.19 4.33 -8.47
C ILE A 178 -2.73 3.66 -7.20
N GLU A 179 -2.42 2.38 -7.03
CA GLU A 179 -2.58 1.68 -5.77
C GLU A 179 -1.21 1.59 -5.10
N LEU A 180 -1.07 2.29 -3.98
CA LEU A 180 0.15 2.36 -3.19
C LEU A 180 -0.06 1.55 -1.91
N GLY A 181 0.76 0.55 -1.65
CA GLY A 181 0.74 -0.16 -0.37
C GLY A 181 1.05 0.76 0.82
N ALA A 182 0.83 0.28 2.04
CA ALA A 182 1.05 1.08 3.24
C ALA A 182 2.46 1.73 3.25
N PRO A 183 2.55 3.07 3.31
CA PRO A 183 3.82 3.77 3.44
C PRO A 183 4.57 3.27 4.67
N ALA A 184 5.89 3.08 4.54
CA ALA A 184 6.75 2.69 5.66
C ALA A 184 7.02 3.86 6.62
N LEU A 185 6.78 5.08 6.16
CA LEU A 185 7.03 6.32 6.88
C LEU A 185 5.73 6.86 7.48
N GLN A 186 5.81 7.41 8.68
CA GLN A 186 4.67 8.09 9.31
C GLN A 186 4.56 9.49 8.73
N ALA A 187 3.35 10.00 8.54
CA ALA A 187 3.12 11.35 8.05
C ALA A 187 2.04 12.04 8.89
N PRO A 188 2.09 13.37 9.04
CA PRO A 188 1.05 14.12 9.73
C PRO A 188 -0.34 13.84 9.12
N PRO A 189 -1.42 13.92 9.92
CA PRO A 189 -2.78 13.75 9.42
C PRO A 189 -3.06 14.66 8.22
N GLY A 190 -3.49 14.06 7.10
CA GLY A 190 -3.82 14.79 5.88
C GLY A 190 -2.64 15.16 4.97
N ALA A 191 -1.39 15.04 5.43
CA ALA A 191 -0.21 15.43 4.64
C ALA A 191 -0.05 14.60 3.36
N LEU A 192 -0.20 13.28 3.44
CA LEU A 192 -0.18 12.40 2.27
C LEU A 192 -1.33 12.70 1.31
N LYS A 193 -2.53 13.01 1.82
CA LYS A 193 -3.68 13.38 0.99
C LYS A 193 -3.40 14.68 0.22
N ALA A 194 -2.76 15.66 0.86
CA ALA A 194 -2.33 16.90 0.22
C ALA A 194 -1.24 16.67 -0.84
N LEU A 195 -0.24 15.82 -0.55
CA LEU A 195 0.79 15.39 -1.50
C LEU A 195 0.16 14.76 -2.75
N PHE A 196 -0.74 13.79 -2.57
CA PHE A 196 -1.40 13.10 -3.69
C PHE A 196 -2.27 14.05 -4.53
N ALA A 197 -2.97 14.98 -3.90
CA ALA A 197 -3.72 16.02 -4.63
C ALA A 197 -2.79 16.92 -5.45
N SER A 198 -1.62 17.28 -4.90
CA SER A 198 -0.59 18.05 -5.62
C SER A 198 -0.01 17.28 -6.81
N LEU A 199 0.29 15.99 -6.65
CA LEU A 199 0.72 15.12 -7.73
C LEU A 199 -0.32 15.01 -8.84
N GLY A 200 -1.60 14.89 -8.49
CA GLY A 200 -2.70 14.89 -9.46
C GLY A 200 -2.76 16.19 -10.29
N ARG A 201 -2.49 17.34 -9.67
CA ARG A 201 -2.38 18.62 -10.38
C ARG A 201 -1.15 18.67 -11.31
N LEU A 202 -0.01 18.15 -10.87
CA LEU A 202 1.21 18.10 -11.67
C LEU A 202 1.05 17.21 -12.90
N VAL A 203 0.51 16.01 -12.73
CA VAL A 203 0.24 15.09 -13.85
C VAL A 203 -0.74 15.71 -14.83
N ARG A 204 -1.80 16.37 -14.34
CA ARG A 204 -2.76 17.08 -15.19
C ARG A 204 -2.09 18.21 -15.97
N ALA A 205 -1.25 19.01 -15.32
CA ALA A 205 -0.53 20.11 -15.97
C ALA A 205 0.43 19.61 -17.05
N ALA A 206 1.16 18.51 -16.78
CA ALA A 206 2.07 17.89 -17.74
C ALA A 206 1.35 17.28 -18.95
N ASN A 207 0.08 16.88 -18.79
CA ASN A 207 -0.73 16.25 -19.84
C ASN A 207 -1.77 17.20 -20.47
N ALA A 208 -1.85 18.45 -20.04
CA ALA A 208 -2.67 19.44 -20.70
C ALA A 208 -2.04 19.72 -22.08
N ALA A 209 -2.78 19.46 -23.16
CA ALA A 209 -2.34 19.81 -24.50
C ALA A 209 -1.97 21.30 -24.54
N PRO A 210 -0.90 21.71 -25.25
CA PRO A 210 -0.69 23.13 -25.52
C PRO A 210 -1.92 23.61 -26.30
N ALA A 211 -2.61 24.62 -25.76
CA ALA A 211 -3.61 25.34 -26.55
C ALA A 211 -2.93 25.72 -27.87
N SER A 212 -3.48 25.25 -28.99
CA SER A 212 -3.02 25.72 -30.29
C SER A 212 -3.07 27.24 -30.25
N PRO A 213 -2.00 27.97 -30.63
CA PRO A 213 -2.11 29.41 -30.77
C PRO A 213 -3.26 29.69 -31.73
N PRO A 214 -4.09 30.71 -31.48
CA PRO A 214 -5.20 31.02 -32.36
C PRO A 214 -4.63 31.19 -33.77
N ARG A 215 -5.10 30.38 -34.72
CA ARG A 215 -4.81 30.63 -36.13
C ARG A 215 -5.38 31.99 -36.46
N ASP A 216 -4.49 32.92 -36.80
CA ASP A 216 -4.80 34.20 -37.42
C ASP A 216 -5.69 33.95 -38.65
N PHE A 217 -6.99 34.11 -38.44
CA PHE A 217 -7.96 34.30 -39.49
C PHE A 217 -8.55 35.69 -39.28
N LEU A 218 -7.90 36.70 -39.85
CA LEU A 218 -8.48 37.87 -40.54
C LEU A 218 -7.48 39.03 -40.46
N THR A 219 -7.05 39.41 -41.66
CA THR A 219 -6.32 40.60 -42.05
C THR A 219 -6.90 41.91 -41.48
N PRO A 220 -6.11 43.00 -41.44
CA PRO A 220 -6.62 44.33 -41.10
C PRO A 220 -7.50 44.87 -42.24
N GLU A 221 -8.58 45.59 -41.92
CA GLU A 221 -8.76 47.01 -42.25
C GLU A 221 -10.12 47.54 -41.76
N ASP A 222 -10.11 48.82 -41.36
CA ASP A 222 -11.25 49.74 -41.11
C ASP A 222 -11.97 49.77 -39.75
N ALA A 223 -11.30 50.46 -38.80
CA ALA A 223 -11.81 51.67 -38.11
C ALA A 223 -13.07 51.57 -37.19
N PRO A 224 -13.48 52.64 -36.46
CA PRO A 224 -13.26 52.71 -35.02
C PRO A 224 -14.54 52.97 -34.18
N TYR A 225 -14.35 52.99 -32.85
CA TYR A 225 -15.25 53.52 -31.80
C TYR A 225 -16.51 52.72 -31.43
N LEU A 226 -16.59 52.26 -30.17
CA LEU A 226 -17.29 52.93 -29.06
C LEU A 226 -17.38 51.99 -27.85
N MET A 227 -16.76 52.39 -26.73
CA MET A 227 -17.31 52.11 -25.39
C MET A 227 -18.29 53.25 -25.09
N PRO A 228 -19.44 53.04 -24.41
CA PRO A 228 -19.43 52.83 -22.95
C PRO A 228 -20.54 51.85 -22.47
N SER A 229 -20.52 51.34 -21.23
CA SER A 229 -21.12 52.04 -20.09
C SER A 229 -21.07 51.14 -18.84
N GLN A 230 -20.41 51.66 -17.80
CA GLN A 230 -20.84 51.80 -16.38
C GLN A 230 -21.83 50.76 -15.81
N ALA A 231 -21.74 50.27 -14.58
CA ALA A 231 -20.92 50.55 -13.39
C ALA A 231 -21.15 49.35 -12.45
N ALA A 232 -20.11 48.82 -11.78
CA ALA A 232 -19.78 49.07 -10.37
C ALA A 232 -20.81 48.46 -9.39
N GLN A 233 -20.49 47.74 -8.31
CA GLN A 233 -19.43 47.82 -7.30
C GLN A 233 -19.40 46.43 -6.60
N GLY A 234 -18.40 45.94 -5.88
CA GLY A 234 -17.30 46.61 -5.21
C GLY A 234 -16.33 45.59 -4.61
N ARG A 235 -15.17 46.12 -4.26
CA ARG A 235 -13.94 45.44 -3.83
C ARG A 235 -14.08 44.76 -2.47
N CYS A 236 -13.30 43.70 -2.26
CA CYS A 236 -12.55 43.52 -1.02
C CYS A 236 -11.12 43.10 -1.33
N ARG A 237 -10.20 44.00 -1.01
CA ARG A 237 -8.74 43.84 -1.02
C ARG A 237 -8.30 44.23 0.39
N THR A 238 -7.50 43.39 1.05
CA THR A 238 -6.39 43.69 1.99
C THR A 238 -6.11 42.41 2.79
N GLN A 239 -4.91 41.84 2.65
CA GLN A 239 -3.68 42.15 3.41
C GLN A 239 -3.77 41.74 4.89
N TYR A 240 -3.10 40.64 5.20
CA TYR A 240 -2.73 40.20 6.53
C TYR A 240 -1.79 41.25 7.16
N ARG A 241 -2.22 41.81 8.30
CA ARG A 241 -1.37 42.52 9.26
C ARG A 241 -1.40 41.70 10.55
N GLY A 242 -0.21 41.37 11.06
CA GLY A 242 -0.02 40.59 12.27
C GLY A 242 -0.69 41.19 13.50
N SER A 243 -1.09 40.31 14.40
CA SER A 243 -1.37 40.65 15.79
C SER A 243 -0.81 39.54 16.68
N ASP A 244 0.08 39.96 17.56
CA ASP A 244 0.63 39.21 18.67
C ASP A 244 -0.50 38.86 19.65
N HIS A 245 -0.85 37.57 19.72
CA HIS A 245 -1.56 37.03 20.87
C HIS A 245 -1.17 35.56 21.04
N SER A 246 -0.38 35.28 22.08
CA SER A 246 -0.20 33.92 22.58
C SER A 246 -1.46 33.50 23.33
N PRO A 247 -2.08 32.35 23.03
CA PRO A 247 -3.07 31.76 23.93
C PRO A 247 -2.35 31.00 25.05
N ASP A 248 -2.69 31.33 26.29
CA ASP A 248 -2.27 30.59 27.48
C ASP A 248 -2.74 29.12 27.44
N PRO A 249 -1.95 28.17 27.98
CA PRO A 249 -2.25 26.75 27.95
C PRO A 249 -3.25 26.34 29.04
N LEU A 250 -4.29 25.61 28.67
CA LEU A 250 -5.12 24.86 29.64
C LEU A 250 -4.36 23.61 30.13
N PRO A 251 -4.54 23.20 31.40
CA PRO A 251 -3.61 22.32 32.11
C PRO A 251 -3.65 20.85 31.70
N ALA A 252 -2.46 20.25 31.60
CA ALA A 252 -2.17 18.85 31.32
C ALA A 252 -2.49 17.89 32.49
N SER A 253 -3.72 17.87 32.97
CA SER A 253 -4.14 16.98 34.07
C SER A 253 -5.56 16.45 33.90
N ALA A 254 -5.85 15.84 32.74
CA ALA A 254 -7.05 15.01 32.56
C ALA A 254 -6.88 14.09 31.34
N VAL A 255 -6.00 13.09 31.44
CA VAL A 255 -6.10 11.73 30.84
C VAL A 255 -4.84 10.94 31.21
N SER A 256 -4.66 10.69 32.51
CA SER A 256 -3.84 9.57 32.99
C SER A 256 -4.77 8.77 33.88
N ASP A 257 -5.54 7.88 33.25
CA ASP A 257 -6.21 6.74 33.88
C ASP A 257 -7.02 6.00 32.82
N LEU A 258 -6.38 5.09 32.08
CA LEU A 258 -7.02 3.97 31.38
C LEU A 258 -5.99 2.93 30.93
N GLN A 259 -5.15 2.48 31.86
CA GLN A 259 -4.48 1.18 31.75
C GLN A 259 -4.56 0.46 33.10
N ALA A 260 -5.47 -0.52 33.19
CA ALA A 260 -5.26 -1.85 33.78
C ALA A 260 -6.58 -2.48 34.26
N ARG A 261 -7.08 -3.47 33.52
CA ARG A 261 -7.63 -4.72 34.09
C ARG A 261 -7.38 -5.88 33.12
N PRO A 262 -6.69 -6.96 33.54
CA PRO A 262 -6.66 -8.21 32.80
C PRO A 262 -7.95 -8.98 33.10
N SER A 263 -9.02 -8.71 32.33
CA SER A 263 -10.07 -9.71 32.15
C SER A 263 -9.54 -10.77 31.20
N ALA A 264 -9.91 -12.03 31.40
CA ALA A 264 -9.62 -13.14 30.48
C ALA A 264 -9.73 -12.66 29.01
N PRO A 265 -8.81 -13.08 28.10
CA PRO A 265 -8.80 -12.56 26.75
C PRO A 265 -10.18 -12.75 26.15
N ALA A 266 -10.92 -11.65 26.00
CA ALA A 266 -12.19 -11.68 25.33
C ALA A 266 -11.88 -12.14 23.91
N VAL A 267 -12.51 -13.23 23.48
CA VAL A 267 -12.31 -13.84 22.16
C VAL A 267 -12.53 -12.80 21.04
N LEU A 268 -13.37 -11.80 21.31
CA LEU A 268 -13.53 -10.59 20.51
C LEU A 268 -13.16 -9.36 21.34
N ASP A 269 -12.33 -8.50 20.77
CA ASP A 269 -11.95 -7.21 21.35
C ASP A 269 -13.17 -6.27 21.45
N ALA A 270 -13.50 -5.86 22.68
CA ALA A 270 -14.60 -4.96 22.96
C ALA A 270 -14.41 -3.58 22.30
N GLN A 271 -13.17 -3.12 22.13
CA GLN A 271 -12.88 -1.83 21.50
C GLN A 271 -13.10 -1.90 19.98
N ALA A 272 -12.76 -3.01 19.32
CA ALA A 272 -13.13 -3.25 17.93
C ALA A 272 -14.66 -3.25 17.72
N LEU A 273 -15.40 -3.94 18.59
CA LEU A 273 -16.87 -3.92 18.54
C LEU A 273 -17.45 -2.53 18.83
N ALA A 274 -16.85 -1.75 19.73
CA ALA A 274 -17.25 -0.36 19.99
C ALA A 274 -17.04 0.52 18.75
N ARG A 275 -15.89 0.42 18.08
CA ARG A 275 -15.62 1.13 16.81
C ARG A 275 -16.62 0.76 15.72
N LEU A 276 -17.01 -0.52 15.62
CA LEU A 276 -18.06 -0.94 14.68
C LEU A 276 -19.44 -0.32 15.03
N ARG A 277 -19.75 -0.14 16.32
CA ARG A 277 -20.97 0.56 16.77
C ARG A 277 -20.93 2.06 16.49
N GLU A 278 -19.77 2.69 16.58
CA GLU A 278 -19.59 4.11 16.22
C GLU A 278 -19.87 4.40 14.74
N LEU A 279 -19.67 3.40 13.86
CA LEU A 279 -20.02 3.50 12.44
C LEU A 279 -21.52 3.38 12.17
N ASP A 280 -22.30 2.92 13.14
CA ASP A 280 -23.76 2.85 13.10
C ASP A 280 -24.38 3.33 14.44
N PRO A 281 -24.24 4.63 14.78
CA PRO A 281 -24.63 5.15 16.09
C PRO A 281 -26.13 5.00 16.39
N LYS A 282 -26.95 4.99 15.32
CA LYS A 282 -28.39 4.85 15.41
C LYS A 282 -28.86 3.39 15.44
N GLY A 283 -27.98 2.43 15.14
CA GLY A 283 -28.29 0.99 15.09
C GLY A 283 -29.27 0.58 13.98
N GLU A 284 -29.76 1.52 13.16
CA GLU A 284 -30.74 1.28 12.09
C GLU A 284 -30.20 0.30 11.04
N ASN A 285 -28.87 0.22 10.92
CA ASN A 285 -28.20 -0.65 9.98
C ASN A 285 -27.80 -2.00 10.58
N ASN A 286 -28.01 -2.30 11.87
CA ASN A 286 -27.57 -3.57 12.48
C ASN A 286 -26.13 -3.95 12.02
N LEU A 287 -25.23 -2.97 11.95
CA LEU A 287 -23.95 -3.13 11.24
C LEU A 287 -23.10 -4.24 11.86
N VAL A 288 -23.06 -4.30 13.20
CA VAL A 288 -22.33 -5.32 13.96
C VAL A 288 -22.82 -6.71 13.59
N ASP A 289 -24.13 -6.98 13.67
CA ASP A 289 -24.73 -8.25 13.25
C ASP A 289 -24.38 -8.64 11.82
N ARG A 290 -24.46 -7.68 10.88
CA ARG A 290 -24.14 -7.93 9.47
C ARG A 290 -22.67 -8.32 9.28
N VAL A 291 -21.76 -7.64 9.97
CA VAL A 291 -20.32 -7.94 9.90
C VAL A 291 -20.03 -9.30 10.56
N LEU A 292 -20.63 -9.60 11.70
CA LEU A 292 -20.47 -10.88 12.39
C LEU A 292 -21.01 -12.06 11.55
N ARG A 293 -22.19 -11.90 10.92
CA ARG A 293 -22.74 -12.90 9.97
C ARG A 293 -21.88 -13.06 8.72
N ALA A 294 -21.31 -11.98 8.20
CA ALA A 294 -20.40 -12.04 7.06
C ALA A 294 -19.10 -12.79 7.39
N PHE A 295 -18.56 -12.59 8.59
CA PHE A 295 -17.44 -13.37 9.10
C PHE A 295 -17.81 -14.86 9.22
N GLU A 296 -18.95 -15.19 9.86
CA GLU A 296 -19.36 -16.58 10.03
C GLU A 296 -19.55 -17.31 8.69
N SER A 297 -20.19 -16.65 7.72
CA SER A 297 -20.36 -17.19 6.36
C SER A 297 -19.02 -17.44 5.67
N SER A 298 -18.06 -16.52 5.84
CA SER A 298 -16.72 -16.67 5.27
C SER A 298 -15.93 -17.79 5.94
N ALA A 299 -16.00 -17.90 7.27
CA ALA A 299 -15.36 -18.98 8.01
C ALA A 299 -15.90 -20.36 7.60
N LEU A 300 -17.22 -20.50 7.45
CA LEU A 300 -17.86 -21.75 6.98
C LEU A 300 -17.40 -22.18 5.58
N ARG A 301 -17.10 -21.22 4.70
CA ARG A 301 -16.56 -21.50 3.36
C ARG A 301 -15.07 -21.85 3.39
N LEU A 302 -14.30 -21.22 4.27
CA LEU A 302 -12.84 -21.32 4.30
C LEU A 302 -12.34 -22.55 5.08
N LEU A 303 -13.07 -23.02 6.10
CA LEU A 303 -12.72 -24.24 6.85
C LEU A 303 -12.49 -25.47 5.95
N PRO A 304 -13.43 -25.88 5.09
CA PRO A 304 -13.23 -27.08 4.25
C PRO A 304 -12.08 -26.90 3.24
N GLN A 305 -11.82 -25.66 2.81
CA GLN A 305 -10.66 -25.35 1.95
C GLN A 305 -9.34 -25.51 2.71
N LEU A 306 -9.29 -25.06 3.97
CA LEU A 306 -8.12 -25.23 4.83
C LEU A 306 -7.84 -26.71 5.12
N GLU A 307 -8.88 -27.49 5.42
CA GLU A 307 -8.78 -28.93 5.65
C GLU A 307 -8.29 -29.67 4.41
N SER A 308 -8.83 -29.33 3.23
CA SER A 308 -8.41 -29.92 1.95
C SER A 308 -6.96 -29.57 1.61
N ALA A 309 -6.56 -28.29 1.77
CA ALA A 309 -5.19 -27.85 1.53
C ALA A 309 -4.21 -28.50 2.51
N ARG A 310 -4.59 -28.66 3.78
CA ARG A 310 -3.80 -29.38 4.78
C ARG A 310 -3.61 -30.85 4.39
N ALA A 311 -4.69 -31.56 4.03
CA ALA A 311 -4.62 -32.97 3.64
C ALA A 311 -3.77 -33.20 2.38
N ALA A 312 -3.78 -32.25 1.45
CA ALA A 312 -2.98 -32.29 0.23
C ALA A 312 -1.52 -31.82 0.41
N GLY A 313 -1.13 -31.33 1.60
CA GLY A 313 0.16 -30.68 1.81
C GLY A 313 0.35 -29.37 1.01
N ASP A 314 -0.75 -28.77 0.52
CA ASP A 314 -0.73 -27.56 -0.28
C ASP A 314 -0.51 -26.33 0.61
N ARG A 315 0.77 -25.99 0.81
CA ARG A 315 1.17 -24.81 1.59
C ARG A 315 0.67 -23.50 0.96
N ALA A 316 0.51 -23.43 -0.36
CA ALA A 316 0.01 -22.21 -1.01
C ALA A 316 -1.48 -22.02 -0.70
N GLY A 317 -2.28 -23.09 -0.77
CA GLY A 317 -3.67 -23.12 -0.36
C GLY A 317 -3.86 -22.78 1.12
N VAL A 318 -3.06 -23.39 2.01
CA VAL A 318 -3.08 -23.07 3.45
C VAL A 318 -2.77 -21.59 3.69
N ARG A 319 -1.74 -21.04 3.05
CA ARG A 319 -1.38 -19.62 3.16
C ARG A 319 -2.52 -18.72 2.67
N HIS A 320 -3.17 -19.06 1.57
CA HIS A 320 -4.28 -18.27 1.02
C HIS A 320 -5.46 -18.18 2.00
N VAL A 321 -5.83 -19.32 2.60
CA VAL A 321 -6.91 -19.36 3.58
C VAL A 321 -6.52 -18.61 4.86
N ALA A 322 -5.31 -18.85 5.39
CA ALA A 322 -4.80 -18.13 6.55
C ALA A 322 -4.77 -16.61 6.31
N HIS A 323 -4.33 -16.16 5.14
CA HIS A 323 -4.30 -14.74 4.77
C HIS A 323 -5.68 -14.10 4.78
N THR A 324 -6.68 -14.80 4.23
CA THR A 324 -8.06 -14.31 4.19
C THR A 324 -8.67 -14.26 5.60
N LEU A 325 -8.47 -15.32 6.40
CA LEU A 325 -8.94 -15.37 7.79
C LEU A 325 -8.26 -14.31 8.66
N LYS A 326 -6.98 -14.00 8.45
CA LYS A 326 -6.26 -12.98 9.22
C LYS A 326 -6.95 -11.62 9.18
N SER A 327 -7.24 -11.13 7.98
CA SER A 327 -7.85 -9.81 7.77
C SER A 327 -9.30 -9.82 8.27
N SER A 328 -10.06 -10.87 7.93
CA SER A 328 -11.45 -10.98 8.37
C SER A 328 -11.58 -11.05 9.90
N SER A 329 -10.64 -11.69 10.59
CA SER A 329 -10.59 -11.80 12.05
C SER A 329 -10.20 -10.47 12.71
N ALA A 330 -9.26 -9.73 12.12
CA ALA A 330 -8.87 -8.41 12.61
C ALA A 330 -10.03 -7.42 12.59
N SER A 331 -10.86 -7.43 11.53
CA SER A 331 -12.00 -6.51 11.38
C SER A 331 -13.09 -6.69 12.44
N ILE A 332 -13.22 -7.88 13.03
CA ILE A 332 -14.19 -8.16 14.12
C ILE A 332 -13.56 -8.14 15.52
N GLY A 333 -12.26 -7.85 15.61
CA GLY A 333 -11.53 -7.87 16.89
C GLY A 333 -11.14 -9.26 17.39
N ALA A 334 -11.19 -10.31 16.55
CA ALA A 334 -10.66 -11.64 16.87
C ALA A 334 -9.13 -11.64 16.73
N LEU A 335 -8.45 -10.92 17.63
CA LEU A 335 -7.03 -10.61 17.53
C LEU A 335 -6.14 -11.86 17.67
N THR A 336 -6.48 -12.77 18.60
CA THR A 336 -5.76 -14.04 18.79
C THR A 336 -5.82 -14.90 17.53
N LEU A 337 -6.99 -15.00 16.90
CA LEU A 337 -7.16 -15.72 15.62
C LEU A 337 -6.32 -15.09 14.50
N SER A 338 -6.33 -13.76 14.41
CA SER A 338 -5.51 -13.01 13.44
C SER A 338 -4.01 -13.29 13.64
N GLN A 339 -3.55 -13.37 14.89
CA GLN A 339 -2.16 -13.70 15.23
C GLN A 339 -1.80 -15.14 14.82
N HIS A 340 -2.67 -16.13 15.08
CA HIS A 340 -2.44 -17.50 14.63
C HIS A 340 -2.35 -17.61 13.10
N CYS A 341 -3.21 -16.88 12.37
CA CYS A 341 -3.12 -16.80 10.92
C CYS A 341 -1.79 -16.21 10.44
N ALA A 342 -1.32 -15.13 11.08
CA ALA A 342 -0.04 -14.51 10.75
C ALA A 342 1.16 -15.44 11.02
N ALA A 343 1.11 -16.23 12.09
CA ALA A 343 2.14 -17.21 12.42
C ALA A 343 2.22 -18.32 11.35
N VAL A 344 1.08 -18.87 10.93
CA VAL A 344 1.00 -19.85 9.83
C VAL A 344 1.53 -19.28 8.52
N GLU A 345 1.14 -18.05 8.16
CA GLU A 345 1.66 -17.37 6.96
C GLU A 345 3.18 -17.19 7.00
N ALA A 346 3.74 -16.86 8.16
CA ALA A 346 5.18 -16.66 8.34
C ALA A 346 5.95 -17.98 8.16
N LEU A 347 5.49 -19.06 8.79
CA LEU A 347 6.09 -20.39 8.66
C LEU A 347 6.08 -20.91 7.21
N ILE A 348 5.02 -20.61 6.46
CA ILE A 348 4.95 -20.97 5.04
C ILE A 348 5.90 -20.13 4.20
N ARG A 349 5.94 -18.81 4.44
CA ARG A 349 6.79 -17.87 3.68
C ARG A 349 8.28 -18.11 3.91
N GLU A 350 8.67 -18.55 5.09
CA GLU A 350 10.06 -18.84 5.43
C GLU A 350 10.55 -20.18 4.88
N GLU A 351 9.68 -20.94 4.17
CA GLU A 351 9.96 -22.29 3.65
C GLU A 351 10.56 -23.22 4.70
N ARG A 352 10.22 -22.99 5.98
CA ARG A 352 10.78 -23.77 7.07
C ARG A 352 10.29 -25.21 6.95
N PRO A 353 11.18 -26.21 7.12
CA PRO A 353 10.80 -27.61 7.19
C PRO A 353 9.97 -27.93 8.45
N ASP A 354 9.80 -26.95 9.33
CA ASP A 354 8.99 -27.01 10.55
C ASP A 354 7.58 -27.54 10.31
N ASP A 355 7.11 -28.29 11.31
CA ASP A 355 5.78 -28.89 11.35
C ASP A 355 4.69 -27.80 11.43
N LEU A 356 3.79 -27.82 10.44
CA LEU A 356 2.64 -26.92 10.36
C LEU A 356 1.46 -27.39 11.18
N GLU A 357 1.43 -28.64 11.65
CA GLU A 357 0.27 -29.21 12.32
C GLU A 357 -0.05 -28.49 13.63
N ALA A 358 0.95 -28.22 14.49
CA ALA A 358 0.70 -27.52 15.75
C ALA A 358 0.18 -26.07 15.56
N PRO A 359 0.79 -25.24 14.69
CA PRO A 359 0.25 -23.92 14.34
C PRO A 359 -1.16 -23.97 13.72
N LEU A 360 -1.43 -24.94 12.85
CA LEU A 360 -2.75 -25.12 12.23
C LEU A 360 -3.81 -25.54 13.25
N ALA A 361 -3.46 -26.45 14.17
CA ALA A 361 -4.35 -26.86 15.25
C ALA A 361 -4.73 -25.69 16.16
N ALA A 362 -3.77 -24.82 16.51
CA ALA A 362 -4.03 -23.61 17.29
C ALA A 362 -4.96 -22.64 16.55
N LEU A 363 -4.74 -22.43 15.24
CA LEU A 363 -5.63 -21.61 14.40
C LEU A 363 -7.06 -22.17 14.37
N LEU A 364 -7.22 -23.47 14.17
CA LEU A 364 -8.53 -24.13 14.11
C LEU A 364 -9.28 -24.07 15.45
N ALA A 365 -8.57 -24.27 16.56
CA ALA A 365 -9.14 -24.16 17.91
C ALA A 365 -9.65 -22.74 18.19
N GLU A 366 -8.86 -21.73 17.86
CA GLU A 366 -9.25 -20.34 18.05
C GLU A 366 -10.41 -19.96 17.13
N LEU A 367 -10.42 -20.43 15.88
CA LEU A 367 -11.52 -20.21 14.94
C LEU A 367 -12.84 -20.80 15.45
N ALA A 368 -12.80 -21.97 16.08
CA ALA A 368 -13.98 -22.57 16.71
C ALA A 368 -14.48 -21.71 17.89
N SER A 369 -13.58 -21.22 18.74
CA SER A 369 -13.90 -20.34 19.86
C SER A 369 -14.56 -19.03 19.41
N VAL A 370 -13.99 -18.38 18.38
CA VAL A 370 -14.52 -17.15 17.79
C VAL A 370 -15.93 -17.37 17.23
N ARG A 371 -16.13 -18.45 16.47
CA ARG A 371 -17.45 -18.77 15.91
C ARG A 371 -18.50 -19.04 16.98
N GLN A 372 -18.13 -19.73 18.05
CA GLN A 372 -19.06 -19.97 19.16
C GLN A 372 -19.47 -18.67 19.85
N THR A 373 -18.50 -17.78 20.08
CA THR A 373 -18.75 -16.44 20.63
C THR A 373 -19.70 -15.64 19.72
N ILE A 374 -19.44 -15.63 18.42
CA ILE A 374 -20.28 -14.93 17.43
C ILE A 374 -21.72 -15.45 17.45
N ARG A 375 -21.91 -16.77 17.45
CA ARG A 375 -23.27 -17.37 17.53
C ARG A 375 -24.00 -16.94 18.79
N SER A 376 -23.32 -16.99 19.93
CA SER A 376 -23.93 -16.54 21.19
C SER A 376 -24.33 -15.06 21.18
N MET A 377 -23.64 -14.21 20.41
CA MET A 377 -23.98 -12.80 20.25
C MET A 377 -25.10 -12.56 19.22
N LEU A 378 -25.26 -13.43 18.24
CA LEU A 378 -26.29 -13.32 17.19
C LEU A 378 -27.63 -13.96 17.58
N ASP A 379 -27.61 -14.86 18.57
CA ASP A 379 -28.78 -15.56 19.10
C ASP A 379 -29.32 -14.91 20.40
N ALA A 380 -28.61 -13.91 20.95
CA ALA A 380 -29.00 -13.10 22.11
C ALA A 380 -29.76 -11.85 21.67
#